data_AF-A0A848WU31-F1
#
_entry.id   AF-A0A848WU31-F1
#
_cell.length_a   1.000
_cell.length_b   1.000
_cell.length_c   1.000
_cell.angle_alpha   90.00
_cell.angle_beta   90.00
_cell.angle_gamma   90.00
#
_symmetry.space_group_name_H-M   'P 1'
#
loop_
_entity.id
_entity.type
_entity.pdbx_description
1 polymer ?
#
loop_
_entity_poly.entity_id
_entity_poly.type
_entity_poly.pdbx_seq_one_letter_code
_entity_poly.pdbx_strand_id
1 'polypeptide(L)'
;MKAFAAFLLIPLSMIIYIILATGMGIYQRYPIVHFVIIAVGLVFLGRLIFQKFTIWRLLLNLGGWVMAGFFVWWTLSYSNYGEYEAPVASGETAPRIMEAALKNSTGEATTLANVAGDSDGVVLIFYRGHW
;
A
#
# COMPACT_ATOMS: atom_id res chain seq x y z
N MET A 1 -25.99 -10.38 -15.76
CA MET A 1 -25.79 -8.91 -15.72
C MET A 1 -25.71 -8.36 -14.29
N LYS A 2 -26.77 -8.39 -13.46
CA LYS A 2 -26.73 -7.80 -12.09
C LYS A 2 -25.59 -8.33 -11.19
N ALA A 3 -25.35 -9.65 -11.19
CA ALA A 3 -24.25 -10.24 -10.41
C ALA A 3 -22.87 -9.80 -10.89
N PHE A 4 -22.69 -9.66 -12.21
CA PHE A 4 -21.43 -9.19 -12.78
C PHE A 4 -21.19 -7.72 -12.44
N ALA A 5 -22.22 -6.87 -12.50
CA ALA A 5 -22.12 -5.47 -12.09
C ALA A 5 -21.77 -5.33 -10.60
N ALA A 6 -22.39 -6.13 -9.73
CA ALA A 6 -22.05 -6.16 -8.30
C ALA A 6 -20.61 -6.62 -8.06
N PHE A 7 -20.14 -7.61 -8.82
CA PHE A 7 -18.76 -8.07 -8.77
C PHE A 7 -17.78 -6.98 -9.21
N LEU A 8 -18.07 -6.25 -10.29
CA LEU A 8 -17.19 -5.20 -10.83
C LEU A 8 -16.88 -4.06 -9.85
N LEU A 9 -17.76 -3.81 -8.86
CA LEU A 9 -17.50 -2.81 -7.82
C LEU A 9 -16.20 -3.08 -7.06
N ILE A 10 -15.82 -4.35 -6.91
CA ILE A 10 -14.64 -4.78 -6.16
C ILE A 10 -13.34 -4.43 -6.89
N PRO A 11 -13.03 -4.96 -8.09
CA PRO A 11 -11.82 -4.62 -8.82
C PRO A 11 -11.76 -3.13 -9.18
N LEU A 12 -12.88 -2.48 -9.52
CA LEU A 12 -12.88 -1.06 -9.83
C LEU A 12 -12.47 -0.22 -8.62
N SER A 13 -12.99 -0.52 -7.43
CA SER A 13 -12.59 0.16 -6.20
C SER A 13 -11.09 -0.01 -5.92
N MET A 14 -10.56 -1.22 -6.12
CA MET A 14 -9.14 -1.52 -5.92
C MET A 14 -8.25 -0.77 -6.93
N ILE A 15 -8.62 -0.76 -8.21
CA ILE A 15 -7.89 -0.04 -9.27
C ILE A 15 -7.87 1.46 -8.98
N ILE A 16 -9.01 2.04 -8.59
CA ILE A 16 -9.08 3.47 -8.23
C ILE A 16 -8.11 3.73 -7.07
N TYR A 17 -8.16 2.95 -6.00
CA TYR A 17 -7.23 3.12 -4.89
C TYR A 17 -5.76 3.07 -5.33
N ILE A 18 -5.40 2.09 -6.17
CA ILE A 18 -4.03 1.96 -6.68
C ILE A 18 -3.63 3.22 -7.45
N ILE A 19 -4.47 3.72 -8.36
CA ILE A 19 -4.20 4.94 -9.13
C ILE A 19 -4.06 6.16 -8.21
N LEU A 20 -4.93 6.30 -7.20
CA LEU A 20 -4.84 7.39 -6.22
C LEU A 20 -3.51 7.33 -5.46
N ALA A 21 -3.14 6.15 -4.98
CA ALA A 21 -1.96 5.94 -4.14
C ALA A 21 -0.64 6.05 -4.94
N THR A 22 -0.54 5.38 -6.09
CA THR A 22 0.71 5.31 -6.87
C THR A 22 0.85 6.41 -7.90
N GLY A 23 -0.26 6.87 -8.49
CA GLY A 23 -0.25 7.88 -9.56
C GLY A 23 -0.34 9.31 -9.05
N MET A 24 -1.01 9.54 -7.91
CA MET A 24 -1.26 10.89 -7.38
C MET A 24 -0.70 11.12 -5.98
N GLY A 25 -0.06 10.12 -5.35
CA GLY A 25 0.51 10.25 -4.01
C GLY A 25 -0.54 10.48 -2.91
N ILE A 26 -1.82 10.16 -3.17
CA ILE A 26 -2.90 10.26 -2.19
C ILE A 26 -2.91 8.96 -1.38
N TYR A 27 -2.11 8.94 -0.32
CA TYR A 27 -2.00 7.79 0.57
C TYR A 27 -3.09 7.82 1.66
N GLN A 28 -4.01 6.87 1.61
CA GLN A 28 -4.97 6.66 2.69
C GLN A 28 -4.47 5.53 3.58
N ARG A 29 -4.05 5.86 4.82
CA ARG A 29 -3.62 4.86 5.82
C ARG A 29 -4.68 3.77 6.03
N TYR A 30 -5.96 4.17 6.00
CA TYR A 30 -7.11 3.27 6.01
C TYR A 30 -8.03 3.65 4.85
N PRO A 31 -8.14 2.83 3.78
CA PRO A 31 -8.97 3.15 2.62
C PRO A 31 -10.45 2.84 2.88
N ILE A 32 -11.05 3.54 3.86
CA ILE A 32 -12.42 3.30 4.37
C ILE A 32 -13.45 3.34 3.24
N VAL A 33 -13.36 4.33 2.34
CA VAL A 33 -14.29 4.47 1.21
C VAL A 33 -14.25 3.24 0.31
N HIS A 34 -13.06 2.72 0.05
CA HIS A 34 -12.89 1.53 -0.79
C HIS A 34 -13.44 0.28 -0.13
N PHE A 35 -13.25 0.13 1.19
CA PHE A 35 -13.87 -0.96 1.95
C PHE A 35 -15.39 -0.91 1.93
N VAL A 36 -16.00 0.28 2.05
CA VAL A 36 -17.46 0.43 1.96
C VAL A 36 -17.98 0.00 0.59
N ILE A 37 -17.33 0.44 -0.50
CA ILE A 37 -17.73 0.05 -1.87
C ILE A 37 -17.63 -1.48 -2.06
N ILE A 38 -16.55 -2.09 -1.59
CA ILE A 38 -16.34 -3.55 -1.66
C ILE A 38 -17.42 -4.28 -0.84
N ALA A 39 -17.71 -3.82 0.38
CA ALA A 39 -18.73 -4.41 1.24
C ALA A 39 -20.12 -4.38 0.58
N VAL A 40 -20.48 -3.25 -0.05
CA VAL A 40 -21.71 -3.12 -0.83
C VAL A 40 -21.74 -4.17 -1.96
N GLY A 41 -20.66 -4.31 -2.73
CA GLY A 41 -20.56 -5.33 -3.78
C GLY A 41 -20.77 -6.75 -3.27
N LEU A 42 -20.12 -7.10 -2.14
CA LEU A 42 -20.25 -8.41 -1.49
C LEU A 42 -21.68 -8.69 -1.00
N VAL A 43 -22.33 -7.71 -0.36
CA VAL A 43 -23.71 -7.83 0.12
C VAL A 43 -24.66 -8.07 -1.06
N PHE A 44 -24.50 -7.34 -2.16
CA PHE A 44 -25.31 -7.55 -3.37
C PHE A 44 -25.07 -8.94 -3.98
N LEU A 45 -23.82 -9.41 -4.05
CA LEU A 45 -23.50 -10.75 -4.54
C LEU A 45 -24.12 -11.84 -3.66
N GLY A 46 -24.00 -11.72 -2.34
CA GLY A 46 -24.60 -12.66 -1.38
C GLY A 46 -26.12 -12.71 -1.53
N ARG A 47 -26.78 -11.54 -1.58
CA ARG A 47 -28.23 -11.46 -1.81
C ARG A 47 -28.66 -12.13 -3.11
N LEU A 48 -27.89 -11.97 -4.19
CA LEU A 48 -28.19 -12.58 -5.49
C LEU A 48 -28.06 -14.10 -5.47
N ILE A 49 -27.19 -14.67 -4.65
CA ILE A 49 -27.12 -16.13 -4.44
C ILE A 49 -28.40 -16.63 -3.77
N PHE A 50 -28.85 -15.98 -2.68
CA PHE A 50 -30.06 -16.37 -1.96
C PHE A 50 -31.33 -16.26 -2.81
N GLN A 51 -31.39 -15.31 -3.75
CA GLN A 51 -32.54 -15.18 -4.65
C GLN A 51 -32.62 -16.29 -5.70
N LYS A 52 -31.49 -16.68 -6.28
CA LYS A 52 -31.41 -17.79 -7.24
C LYS A 52 -29.99 -18.29 -7.29
N PHE A 53 -29.80 -19.52 -6.83
CA PHE A 53 -28.50 -20.17 -6.87
C PHE A 53 -28.13 -20.51 -8.33
N THR A 54 -26.93 -20.10 -8.74
CA THR A 54 -26.29 -20.57 -9.97
C THR A 54 -24.79 -20.68 -9.74
N ILE A 55 -24.13 -21.64 -10.39
CA ILE A 55 -22.68 -21.85 -10.24
C ILE A 55 -21.88 -20.57 -10.55
N TRP A 56 -22.29 -19.82 -11.57
CA TRP A 56 -21.70 -18.53 -11.91
C TRP A 56 -21.81 -17.49 -10.80
N ARG A 57 -22.93 -17.42 -10.09
CA ARG A 57 -23.09 -16.48 -8.96
C ARG A 57 -22.24 -16.90 -7.77
N LEU A 58 -22.13 -18.20 -7.52
CA LEU A 58 -21.24 -18.75 -6.51
C LEU A 58 -19.78 -18.39 -6.81
N LEU A 59 -19.32 -18.62 -8.05
CA LEU A 59 -17.95 -18.27 -8.47
C LEU A 59 -17.66 -16.78 -8.33
N LEU A 60 -18.58 -15.90 -8.76
CA LEU A 60 -18.42 -14.45 -8.60
C LEU A 60 -18.37 -14.03 -7.12
N ASN A 61 -19.16 -14.67 -6.26
CA ASN A 61 -19.14 -14.38 -4.83
C ASN A 61 -17.83 -14.83 -4.17
N LEU A 62 -17.39 -16.07 -4.44
CA LEU A 62 -16.10 -16.57 -3.96
C LEU A 62 -14.94 -15.70 -4.45
N GLY A 63 -14.92 -15.38 -5.75
CA GLY A 63 -13.92 -14.46 -6.32
C GLY A 63 -13.96 -13.09 -5.65
N GLY A 64 -15.15 -12.55 -5.38
CA GLY A 64 -15.31 -11.27 -4.69
C GLY A 64 -14.72 -11.30 -3.28
N TRP A 65 -14.95 -12.36 -2.50
CA TRP A 65 -14.37 -12.53 -1.18
C TRP A 65 -12.85 -12.67 -1.22
N VAL A 66 -12.31 -13.45 -2.16
CA VAL A 66 -10.86 -13.59 -2.34
C VAL A 66 -10.22 -12.23 -2.66
N MET A 67 -10.80 -11.46 -3.59
CA MET A 67 -10.30 -10.13 -3.93
C MET A 67 -10.40 -9.14 -2.77
N ALA A 68 -11.50 -9.13 -2.04
CA ALA A 68 -11.67 -8.30 -0.85
C ALA A 68 -10.65 -8.65 0.23
N GLY A 69 -10.45 -9.94 0.51
CA GLY A 69 -9.45 -10.41 1.46
C GLY A 69 -8.02 -10.04 1.05
N PHE A 70 -7.70 -10.20 -0.24
CA PHE A 70 -6.42 -9.76 -0.79
C PHE A 70 -6.23 -8.24 -0.61
N PHE A 71 -7.25 -7.43 -0.89
CA PHE A 71 -7.17 -5.98 -0.73
C PHE A 71 -6.98 -5.56 0.73
N VAL A 72 -7.68 -6.20 1.67
CA VAL A 72 -7.53 -5.96 3.11
C VAL A 72 -6.12 -6.31 3.57
N TRP A 73 -5.63 -7.51 3.21
CA TRP A 73 -4.26 -7.93 3.54
C TRP A 73 -3.22 -6.98 2.96
N TRP A 74 -3.39 -6.60 1.69
CA TRP A 74 -2.46 -5.72 1.01
C TRP A 74 -2.41 -4.33 1.66
N THR A 75 -3.56 -3.72 1.92
CA THR A 75 -3.65 -2.35 2.47
C THR A 75 -3.28 -2.27 3.95
N LEU A 76 -3.71 -3.23 4.78
CA LEU A 76 -3.58 -3.15 6.24
C LEU A 76 -2.35 -3.86 6.80
N SER A 77 -1.73 -4.77 6.03
CA SER A 77 -0.59 -5.56 6.50
C SER A 77 0.62 -5.44 5.58
N TYR A 78 0.48 -5.71 4.29
CA TYR A 78 1.64 -5.70 3.39
C TYR A 78 2.19 -4.30 3.14
N SER A 79 1.29 -3.32 2.92
CA SER A 79 1.64 -1.93 2.65
C SER A 79 1.59 -1.03 3.89
N ASN A 80 1.11 -1.56 5.02
CA ASN A 80 1.14 -0.84 6.28
C ASN A 80 2.47 -1.08 6.96
N TYR A 81 3.40 -0.17 6.70
CA TYR A 81 4.67 -0.14 7.41
C TYR A 81 4.51 0.73 8.65
N GLY A 82 5.09 0.29 9.76
CA GLY A 82 5.20 1.13 10.95
C GLY A 82 5.75 2.50 10.56
N GLU A 83 5.24 3.55 11.21
CA GLU A 83 5.84 4.87 11.12
C GLU A 83 7.34 4.71 11.40
N TYR A 84 8.17 5.24 10.52
CA TYR A 84 9.60 5.27 10.77
C TYR A 84 9.78 6.16 12.00
N GLU A 85 10.00 5.56 13.17
CA GLU A 85 10.48 6.28 14.34
C GLU A 85 11.80 6.91 13.93
N ALA A 86 11.78 8.19 13.59
CA ALA A 86 12.97 8.91 13.21
C ALA A 86 13.95 8.77 14.39
N PRO A 87 15.10 8.08 14.22
CA PRO A 87 15.97 7.74 15.34
C PRO A 87 16.75 8.97 15.86
N VAL A 88 16.41 10.16 15.37
CA VAL A 88 17.12 11.42 15.58
C VAL A 88 16.08 12.54 15.65
N ALA A 89 16.02 13.23 16.78
CA ALA A 89 15.21 14.43 16.91
C ALA A 89 15.88 15.62 16.21
N SER A 90 15.09 16.64 15.84
CA SER A 90 15.65 17.88 15.28
C SER A 90 16.64 18.51 16.28
N GLY A 91 17.86 18.79 15.82
CA GLY A 91 18.93 19.36 16.65
C GLY A 91 19.82 18.34 17.36
N GLU A 92 19.54 17.04 17.25
CA GLU A 92 20.44 16.00 17.77
C GLU A 92 21.55 15.65 16.77
N THR A 93 22.75 15.42 17.29
CA THR A 93 23.84 14.81 16.54
C THR A 93 23.55 13.32 16.36
N ALA A 94 23.65 12.85 15.11
CA ALA A 94 23.35 11.47 14.74
C ALA A 94 24.60 10.70 14.31
N PRO A 95 25.59 10.47 15.19
CA PRO A 95 26.85 9.81 14.82
C PRO A 95 26.61 8.43 14.22
N ARG A 96 25.61 7.71 14.72
CA ARG A 96 25.22 6.38 14.22
C ARG A 96 24.69 6.39 12.77
N ILE A 97 24.06 7.48 12.33
CA ILE A 97 23.64 7.64 10.93
C ILE A 97 24.86 8.00 10.07
N MET A 98 25.70 8.92 10.55
CA MET A 98 26.90 9.36 9.81
C MET A 98 27.89 8.22 9.53
N GLU A 99 27.99 7.25 10.44
CA GLU A 99 28.87 6.09 10.33
C GLU A 99 28.20 4.84 9.75
N ALA A 100 26.90 4.92 9.38
CA ALA A 100 26.20 3.78 8.82
C ALA A 100 26.88 3.31 7.53
N ALA A 101 27.10 1.99 7.42
CA ALA A 101 27.65 1.38 6.22
C ALA A 101 26.62 1.47 5.07
N LEU A 102 26.92 2.31 4.09
CA LEU A 102 26.15 2.50 2.87
C LEU A 102 26.89 1.90 1.68
N LYS A 103 26.20 1.78 0.56
CA LYS A 103 26.82 1.51 -0.74
C LYS A 103 26.49 2.65 -1.70
N ASN A 104 27.49 3.10 -2.45
CA ASN A 104 27.28 4.06 -3.52
C ASN A 104 26.62 3.37 -4.75
N SER A 105 26.38 4.14 -5.81
CA SER A 105 25.81 3.64 -7.06
C SER A 105 26.68 2.60 -7.79
N THR A 106 27.98 2.52 -7.48
CA THR A 106 28.91 1.52 -8.03
C THR A 106 29.01 0.26 -7.15
N GLY A 107 28.33 0.23 -6.00
CA GLY A 107 28.29 -0.90 -5.07
C GLY A 107 29.43 -0.92 -4.03
N GLU A 108 30.29 0.10 -4.03
CA GLU A 108 31.38 0.25 -3.07
C GLU A 108 30.85 0.70 -1.71
N ALA A 109 31.47 0.20 -0.64
CA ALA A 109 31.12 0.60 0.71
C ALA A 109 31.52 2.07 0.96
N THR A 110 30.60 2.85 1.50
CA THR A 110 30.81 4.25 1.89
C THR A 110 30.05 4.55 3.19
N THR A 111 30.28 5.73 3.76
CA THR A 111 29.55 6.23 4.94
C THR A 111 29.00 7.61 4.64
N LEU A 112 28.02 8.06 5.44
CA LEU A 112 27.49 9.41 5.30
C LEU A 112 28.53 10.48 5.65
N ALA A 113 29.42 10.20 6.60
CA ALA A 113 30.56 11.07 6.90
C ALA A 113 31.47 11.27 5.67
N ASN A 114 31.74 10.20 4.92
CA ASN A 114 32.56 10.29 3.70
C ASN A 114 31.85 11.05 2.57
N VAL A 115 30.52 10.91 2.48
CA VAL A 115 29.71 11.66 1.49
C VAL A 115 29.56 13.13 1.88
N ALA A 116 29.45 13.43 3.18
CA ALA A 116 29.37 14.79 3.71
C ALA A 116 30.67 15.58 3.46
N GLY A 117 31.82 14.94 3.70
CA GLY A 117 33.12 15.59 3.62
C GLY A 117 33.18 16.86 4.48
N ASP A 118 33.65 17.95 3.89
CA ASP A 118 33.73 19.28 4.53
C ASP A 118 32.48 20.15 4.29
N SER A 119 31.36 19.56 3.86
CA SER A 119 30.14 20.32 3.59
C SER A 119 29.47 20.80 4.88
N ASP A 120 28.93 22.02 4.88
CA ASP A 120 28.21 22.61 6.02
C ASP A 120 26.91 21.86 6.38
N GLY A 121 26.42 20.98 5.51
CA GLY A 121 25.26 20.13 5.77
C GLY A 121 24.98 19.13 4.65
N VAL A 122 24.25 18.06 4.99
CA VAL A 122 23.85 17.00 4.06
C VAL A 122 22.33 16.84 4.07
N VAL A 123 21.73 16.83 2.89
CA VAL A 123 20.31 16.51 2.71
C VAL A 123 20.18 15.03 2.37
N LEU A 124 19.48 14.30 3.23
CA LEU A 124 19.18 12.88 3.01
C LEU A 124 17.79 12.72 2.41
N ILE A 125 17.74 12.14 1.22
CA ILE A 125 16.49 11.79 0.55
C ILE A 125 16.31 10.28 0.66
N PHE A 126 15.41 9.85 1.55
CA PHE A 126 15.03 8.46 1.67
C PHE A 126 13.97 8.12 0.64
N TYR A 127 14.37 7.43 -0.43
CA TYR A 127 13.41 6.87 -1.36
C TYR A 127 13.08 5.44 -0.97
N ARG A 128 11.80 5.16 -0.76
CA ARG A 128 11.35 3.79 -0.64
C ARG A 128 10.95 3.29 -2.03
N GLY A 129 11.79 2.44 -2.61
CA GLY A 129 11.41 1.71 -3.83
C GLY A 129 10.15 0.90 -3.55
N HIS A 130 9.07 1.16 -4.28
CA HIS A 130 8.05 0.15 -4.50
C HIS A 130 8.71 -0.93 -5.35
N TRP A 131 8.89 -2.11 -4.76
CA TRP A 131 9.24 -3.35 -5.48
C TRP A 131 7.94 -4.09 -5.79
#